data_AF-A0A948UU48-F1
#
_entry.id   AF-A0A948UU48-F1
#
_cell.length_a   1.000
_cell.length_b   1.000
_cell.length_c   1.000
_cell.angle_alpha   90.00
_cell.angle_beta   90.00
_cell.angle_gamma   90.00
#
_symmetry.space_group_name_H-M   'P 1'
#
loop_
_entity.id
_entity.type
_entity.pdbx_description
1 polymer ?
#
loop_
_entity_poly.entity_id
_entity_poly.type
_entity_poly.pdbx_seq_one_letter_code
_entity_poly.pdbx_strand_id
1 'polypeptide(L)'
;MSLKMIPWRLIGYIAAGLLILAGLNHAARFVPFTPQWSAHRAEAKADRLEGQVSTLEREATGNAEIGQAVETFHTREVVYRDLAHQAKSEAENAPDGETPLSDERGARLHGYDVRVCDGAAFTCSAIDAASGRTGALPSDGSPVEPDAG
;
A
#
# COMPACT_ATOMS: atom_id res chain seq x y z
N MET A 1 -45.82 12.43 79.02
CA MET A 1 -45.69 12.78 77.59
C MET A 1 -46.60 11.88 76.78
N SER A 2 -47.82 12.32 76.46
CA SER A 2 -48.73 11.54 75.60
C SER A 2 -48.25 11.62 74.15
N LEU A 3 -47.72 10.51 73.63
CA LEU A 3 -47.58 10.32 72.19
C LEU A 3 -49.00 10.31 71.59
N LYS A 4 -49.41 11.45 71.05
CA LYS A 4 -50.64 11.55 70.24
C LYS A 4 -50.47 10.61 69.05
N MET A 5 -51.35 9.61 68.96
CA MET A 5 -51.49 8.72 67.80
C MET A 5 -51.36 9.56 66.53
N ILE A 6 -50.28 9.33 65.78
CA ILE A 6 -50.13 9.92 64.45
C ILE A 6 -51.32 9.40 63.64
N PRO A 7 -52.17 10.28 63.09
CA PRO A 7 -53.34 9.83 62.36
C PRO A 7 -52.84 9.02 61.17
N TRP A 8 -53.34 7.79 61.04
CA TRP A 8 -52.94 6.84 59.99
C TRP A 8 -52.93 7.43 58.57
N ARG A 9 -53.75 8.47 58.35
CA ARG A 9 -53.80 9.27 57.12
C ARG A 9 -52.47 9.97 56.80
N LEU A 10 -51.77 10.52 57.81
CA LEU A 10 -50.45 11.14 57.64
C LEU A 10 -49.41 10.13 57.16
N ILE A 11 -49.42 8.92 57.74
CA ILE A 11 -48.53 7.83 57.30
C ILE A 11 -48.85 7.44 55.85
N GLY A 12 -50.14 7.35 55.50
CA GLY A 12 -50.58 7.11 54.13
C GLY A 12 -50.09 8.16 53.13
N TYR A 13 -50.17 9.44 53.47
CA TYR A 13 -49.67 10.52 52.61
C TYR A 13 -48.15 10.50 52.44
N ILE A 14 -47.41 10.22 53.52
CA ILE A 14 -45.95 10.11 53.46
C ILE A 14 -45.53 8.91 52.59
N ALA A 15 -46.16 7.75 52.78
CA ALA A 15 -45.88 6.55 51.98
C ALA A 15 -46.19 6.78 50.49
N ALA A 16 -47.32 7.40 50.17
CA ALA A 16 -47.67 7.76 48.80
C ALA A 16 -46.67 8.75 48.18
N GLY A 17 -46.25 9.77 48.94
CA GLY A 17 -45.24 10.73 48.51
C GLY A 17 -43.89 10.09 48.19
N LEU A 18 -43.43 9.15 49.03
CA LEU A 18 -42.19 8.41 48.79
C LEU A 18 -42.27 7.52 47.55
N LEU A 19 -43.41 6.87 47.31
CA LEU A 19 -43.64 6.06 46.10
C LEU A 19 -43.59 6.90 44.82
N ILE A 20 -44.20 8.08 44.84
CA ILE A 20 -44.17 9.02 43.71
C ILE A 20 -42.73 9.49 43.46
N LEU A 21 -41.99 9.85 44.52
CA LEU A 21 -40.61 10.30 44.42
C LEU A 21 -39.69 9.20 43.86
N ALA A 22 -39.89 7.96 44.33
CA ALA A 22 -39.14 6.79 43.84
C ALA A 22 -39.45 6.51 42.36
N GLY A 23 -40.72 6.60 41.95
CA GLY A 23 -41.14 6.46 40.56
C GLY A 23 -40.53 7.53 39.64
N LEU A 24 -40.54 8.80 40.07
CA LEU A 24 -39.93 9.91 39.33
C LEU A 24 -38.41 9.75 39.22
N ASN A 25 -37.73 9.37 40.29
CA ASN A 25 -36.28 9.10 40.28
C ASN A 25 -35.93 7.92 39.35
N HIS A 26 -36.76 6.87 39.36
CA HIS A 26 -36.56 5.73 38.47
C HIS A 26 -36.79 6.10 37.01
N ALA A 27 -37.82 6.90 36.71
CA ALA A 27 -38.10 7.42 35.38
C ALA A 27 -36.97 8.32 34.89
N ALA A 28 -36.45 9.24 35.73
CA ALA A 28 -35.36 10.15 35.38
C ALA A 28 -34.06 9.42 34.99
N ARG A 29 -33.78 8.25 35.56
CA ARG A 29 -32.63 7.41 35.16
C ARG A 29 -32.74 6.86 33.74
N PHE A 30 -33.95 6.69 33.23
CA PHE A 30 -34.20 6.24 31.86
C PHE A 30 -34.45 7.38 30.87
N VAL A 31 -34.48 8.64 31.33
CA VAL A 31 -34.57 9.79 30.42
C VAL A 31 -33.20 9.98 29.72
N PRO A 32 -33.16 9.95 28.38
CA PRO A 32 -31.92 10.01 27.58
C PRO A 32 -31.20 11.37 27.59
N PHE A 33 -31.61 12.30 28.46
CA PHE A 33 -31.07 13.66 28.59
C PHE A 33 -30.20 13.85 29.85
N THR A 34 -29.75 12.75 30.46
CA THR A 34 -28.76 12.82 31.55
C THR A 34 -27.33 12.99 30.98
N PRO A 35 -26.44 13.78 31.63
CA PRO A 35 -25.11 14.13 31.09
C PRO A 35 -24.20 12.93 30.76
N GLN A 36 -24.45 11.78 31.39
CA GLN A 36 -23.81 10.50 31.11
C GLN A 36 -24.10 9.97 29.68
N TRP A 37 -25.28 10.23 29.12
CA TRP A 37 -25.61 9.84 27.74
C TRP A 37 -24.94 10.74 26.69
N SER A 38 -24.75 12.02 26.99
CA SER A 38 -23.97 12.91 26.12
C SER A 38 -22.48 12.58 26.13
N ALA A 39 -21.94 12.17 27.28
CA ALA A 39 -20.54 11.74 27.39
C ALA A 39 -20.30 10.47 26.55
N HIS A 40 -21.12 9.44 26.71
CA HIS A 40 -20.99 8.21 25.90
C HIS A 40 -21.21 8.45 24.40
N ARG A 41 -22.10 9.37 24.01
CA ARG A 41 -22.23 9.75 22.59
C ARG A 41 -21.02 10.53 22.07
N ALA A 42 -20.39 11.35 22.91
CA ALA A 42 -19.19 12.09 22.54
C ALA A 42 -17.99 11.14 22.39
N GLU A 43 -17.81 10.21 23.33
CA GLU A 43 -16.80 9.13 23.27
C GLU A 43 -17.00 8.27 22.02
N ALA A 44 -18.22 7.76 21.79
CA ALA A 44 -18.51 6.94 20.60
C ALA A 44 -18.34 7.71 19.28
N LYS A 45 -18.48 9.04 19.28
CA LYS A 45 -18.22 9.88 18.11
C LYS A 45 -16.72 10.10 17.93
N ALA A 46 -15.96 10.29 19.02
CA ALA A 46 -14.51 10.40 18.99
C ALA A 46 -13.86 9.12 18.46
N ASP A 47 -14.24 7.95 18.97
CA ASP A 47 -13.73 6.64 18.52
C ASP A 47 -13.99 6.43 17.02
N ARG A 48 -15.17 6.83 16.53
CA ARG A 48 -15.51 6.74 15.10
C ARG A 48 -14.65 7.68 14.25
N LEU A 49 -14.41 8.90 14.72
CA LEU A 49 -13.59 9.87 13.99
C LEU A 49 -12.11 9.43 13.98
N GLU A 50 -11.60 8.88 15.07
CA GLU A 50 -10.24 8.35 15.16
C GLU A 50 -10.04 7.13 14.25
N GLY A 51 -11.04 6.23 14.19
CA GLY A 51 -11.06 5.13 13.22
C GLY A 51 -11.09 5.59 11.76
N GLN A 52 -11.81 6.67 11.45
CA GLN A 52 -11.85 7.24 10.09
C GLN A 52 -10.54 7.92 9.70
N VAL A 53 -9.95 8.71 10.61
CA VAL A 53 -8.66 9.39 10.36
C VAL A 53 -7.55 8.37 10.12
N SER A 54 -7.46 7.33 10.97
CA SER A 54 -6.44 6.29 10.79
C SER A 54 -6.61 5.47 9.51
N THR A 55 -7.84 5.31 9.01
CA THR A 55 -8.09 4.66 7.72
C THR A 55 -7.66 5.55 6.56
N LEU A 56 -8.05 6.83 6.58
CA LEU A 56 -7.65 7.81 5.56
C LEU A 56 -6.14 8.03 5.51
N GLU A 57 -5.46 8.02 6.66
CA GLU A 57 -4.00 8.17 6.73
C GLU A 57 -3.29 6.96 6.10
N ARG A 58 -3.79 5.74 6.36
CA ARG A 58 -3.27 4.52 5.71
C ARG A 58 -3.52 4.52 4.21
N GLU A 59 -4.72 4.92 3.77
CA GLU A 59 -5.05 5.03 2.35
C GLU A 59 -4.20 6.10 1.65
N ALA A 60 -4.01 7.26 2.28
CA ALA A 60 -3.16 8.33 1.74
C ALA A 60 -1.70 7.89 1.61
N THR A 61 -1.18 7.20 2.64
CA THR A 61 0.20 6.68 2.63
C THR A 61 0.37 5.59 1.56
N GLY A 62 -0.56 4.63 1.50
CA GLY A 62 -0.53 3.58 0.48
C GLY A 62 -0.65 4.12 -0.94
N ASN A 63 -1.51 5.12 -1.16
CA ASN A 63 -1.66 5.77 -2.47
C ASN A 63 -0.40 6.57 -2.86
N ALA A 64 0.27 7.20 -1.90
CA ALA A 64 1.53 7.91 -2.15
C ALA A 64 2.65 6.94 -2.54
N GLU A 65 2.78 5.81 -1.85
CA GLU A 65 3.76 4.76 -2.16
C GLU A 65 3.52 4.14 -3.54
N ILE A 66 2.27 3.81 -3.87
CA ILE A 66 1.90 3.28 -5.19
C ILE A 66 2.20 4.33 -6.29
N GLY A 67 1.86 5.60 -6.04
CA GLY A 67 2.14 6.69 -6.98
C GLY A 67 3.64 6.85 -7.26
N GLN A 68 4.47 6.80 -6.22
CA GLN A 68 5.93 6.87 -6.37
C GLN A 68 6.50 5.66 -7.11
N ALA A 69 5.98 4.46 -6.85
CA ALA A 69 6.40 3.24 -7.55
C ALA A 69 6.06 3.30 -9.05
N VAL A 70 4.85 3.77 -9.39
CA VAL A 70 4.41 3.94 -10.79
C VAL A 70 5.25 4.99 -11.51
N GLU A 71 5.49 6.14 -10.88
CA GLU A 71 6.31 7.21 -11.48
C GLU A 71 7.75 6.75 -11.73
N THR A 72 8.32 6.03 -10.76
CA THR A 72 9.67 5.45 -10.88
C THR A 72 9.73 4.45 -12.02
N PHE A 73 8.70 3.59 -12.16
CA PHE A 73 8.62 2.64 -13.27
C PHE A 73 8.50 3.36 -14.61
N HIS A 74 7.64 4.37 -14.72
CA HIS A 74 7.44 5.12 -15.95
C HIS A 74 8.71 5.87 -16.38
N THR A 75 9.40 6.52 -15.44
CA THR A 75 10.68 7.19 -15.71
C THR A 75 11.70 6.21 -16.28
N ARG A 76 11.80 5.01 -15.70
CA ARG A 76 12.72 3.95 -16.19
C ARG A 76 12.32 3.44 -17.58
N GLU A 77 11.03 3.27 -17.83
CA GLU A 77 10.50 2.84 -19.13
C GLU A 77 10.85 3.85 -20.24
N VAL A 78 10.71 5.15 -19.95
CA VAL A 78 11.06 6.22 -20.90
C VAL A 78 12.55 6.19 -21.23
N VAL A 79 13.42 6.11 -20.21
CA VAL A 79 14.87 6.03 -20.40
C VAL A 79 15.27 4.79 -21.21
N TYR A 80 14.68 3.64 -20.90
CA TYR A 80 14.94 2.41 -21.65
C TYR A 80 14.52 2.53 -23.12
N ARG A 81 13.32 3.07 -23.39
CA ARG A 81 12.84 3.28 -24.76
C ARG A 81 13.78 4.19 -25.55
N ASP A 82 14.24 5.28 -24.94
CA ASP A 82 15.16 6.21 -25.58
C ASP A 82 16.50 5.54 -25.94
N LEU A 83 17.12 4.82 -24.98
CA LEU A 83 18.35 4.08 -25.22
C LEU A 83 18.19 2.99 -26.30
N ALA A 84 17.08 2.26 -26.28
CA ALA A 84 16.79 1.24 -27.29
C ALA A 84 16.56 1.86 -28.68
N HIS A 85 15.89 3.02 -28.75
CA HIS A 85 15.70 3.75 -30.01
C HIS A 85 17.02 4.26 -30.58
N GLN A 86 17.91 4.80 -29.73
CA GLN A 86 19.24 5.24 -30.13
C GLN A 86 20.07 4.07 -30.64
N ALA A 87 20.14 2.97 -29.88
CA ALA A 87 20.87 1.76 -30.26
C ALA A 87 20.38 1.19 -31.60
N LYS A 88 19.05 1.11 -31.79
CA LYS A 88 18.44 0.68 -33.05
C LYS A 88 18.84 1.61 -34.20
N SER A 89 18.72 2.91 -34.01
CA SER A 89 19.08 3.90 -35.04
C SER A 89 20.56 3.83 -35.41
N GLU A 90 21.46 3.68 -34.42
CA GLU A 90 22.89 3.49 -34.65
C GLU A 90 23.19 2.19 -35.40
N ALA A 91 22.48 1.11 -35.10
CA ALA A 91 22.64 -0.18 -35.78
C ALA A 91 22.12 -0.16 -37.22
N GLU A 92 20.98 0.50 -37.48
CA GLU A 92 20.40 0.63 -38.83
C GLU A 92 21.24 1.56 -39.73
N ASN A 93 21.80 2.63 -39.17
CA ASN A 93 22.64 3.58 -39.92
C ASN A 93 24.11 3.15 -40.02
N ALA A 94 24.48 2.00 -39.46
CA ALA A 94 25.84 1.49 -39.56
C ALA A 94 26.19 1.13 -41.02
N PRO A 95 27.45 1.31 -41.46
CA PRO A 95 27.86 1.00 -42.84
C PRO A 95 27.58 -0.44 -43.29
N ASP A 96 27.40 -1.34 -42.32
CA ASP A 96 27.17 -2.77 -42.49
C ASP A 96 25.74 -3.21 -42.09
N GLY A 97 24.81 -2.27 -41.93
CA GLY A 97 23.43 -2.52 -41.50
C GLY A 97 22.68 -3.53 -42.38
N GLU A 98 22.94 -3.51 -43.69
CA GLU A 98 22.34 -4.40 -44.71
C GLU A 98 23.16 -5.68 -44.98
N THR A 99 24.31 -5.83 -44.32
CA THR A 99 25.18 -7.00 -44.53
C THR A 99 24.81 -8.15 -43.58
N PRO A 100 25.03 -9.42 -43.97
CA PRO A 100 24.89 -10.55 -43.06
C PRO A 100 25.69 -10.35 -41.76
N LEU A 101 25.23 -10.96 -40.67
CA LEU A 101 25.85 -10.78 -39.35
C LEU A 101 27.32 -11.27 -39.35
N SER A 102 28.27 -10.35 -39.29
CA SER A 102 29.69 -10.63 -39.07
C SER A 102 30.03 -10.62 -37.58
N ASP A 103 31.17 -11.21 -37.20
CA ASP A 103 31.62 -11.23 -35.80
C ASP A 103 31.84 -9.82 -35.25
N GLU A 104 32.40 -8.91 -36.05
CA GLU A 104 32.58 -7.50 -35.65
C GLU A 104 31.25 -6.78 -35.48
N ARG A 105 30.24 -7.09 -36.29
CA ARG A 105 28.89 -6.55 -36.16
C ARG A 105 28.21 -7.10 -34.91
N GLY A 106 28.37 -8.40 -34.65
CA GLY A 106 27.88 -9.06 -33.45
C GLY A 106 28.46 -8.45 -32.17
N ALA A 107 29.77 -8.17 -32.13
CA ALA A 107 30.41 -7.53 -30.99
C ALA A 107 29.88 -6.11 -30.72
N ARG A 108 29.60 -5.32 -31.78
CA ARG A 108 29.01 -3.98 -31.61
C ARG A 108 27.56 -4.05 -31.13
N LEU A 109 26.75 -4.95 -31.70
CA LEU A 109 25.38 -5.19 -31.26
C LEU A 109 25.34 -5.63 -29.79
N HIS A 110 26.25 -6.53 -29.39
CA HIS A 110 26.37 -6.93 -27.99
C HIS A 110 26.75 -5.76 -27.08
N GLY A 111 27.64 -4.86 -27.54
CA GLY A 111 27.96 -3.62 -26.82
C GLY A 111 26.73 -2.71 -26.63
N TYR A 112 25.85 -2.63 -27.63
CA TYR A 112 24.58 -1.89 -27.50
C TYR A 112 23.64 -2.56 -26.49
N ASP A 113 23.52 -3.89 -26.54
CA ASP A 113 22.71 -4.66 -25.58
C ASP A 113 23.19 -4.45 -24.15
N VAL A 114 24.51 -4.47 -23.90
CA VAL A 114 25.09 -4.20 -22.57
C VAL A 114 24.74 -2.79 -22.09
N ARG A 115 24.85 -1.76 -22.94
CA ARG A 115 24.49 -0.37 -22.54
C ARG A 115 23.01 -0.22 -22.22
N VAL A 116 22.15 -0.86 -23.01
CA VAL A 116 20.70 -0.90 -22.76
C VAL A 116 20.41 -1.64 -21.44
N CYS A 117 21.12 -2.72 -21.19
CA CYS A 117 21.00 -3.50 -19.96
C CYS A 117 21.53 -2.78 -18.72
N ASP A 118 22.60 -2.00 -18.80
CA ASP A 118 23.07 -1.15 -17.70
C ASP A 118 22.02 -0.10 -17.32
N GLY A 119 21.34 0.48 -18.32
CA GLY A 119 20.23 1.41 -18.11
C GLY A 119 18.96 0.75 -17.51
N ALA A 120 18.82 -0.57 -17.68
CA ALA A 120 17.68 -1.36 -17.23
C ALA A 120 18.11 -2.59 -16.42
N ALA A 121 19.05 -2.42 -15.49
CA ALA A 121 19.72 -3.51 -14.78
C ALA A 121 18.76 -4.54 -14.16
N PHE A 122 17.59 -4.10 -13.68
CA PHE A 122 16.58 -5.00 -13.13
C PHE A 122 15.97 -5.94 -14.18
N THR A 123 15.69 -5.44 -15.39
CA THR A 123 15.05 -6.20 -16.47
C THR A 123 16.02 -7.20 -17.08
N CYS A 124 17.28 -6.82 -17.30
CA CYS A 124 18.26 -7.72 -17.89
C CYS A 124 18.69 -8.83 -16.94
N SER A 125 18.83 -8.55 -15.64
CA SER A 125 19.11 -9.61 -14.65
C SER A 125 18.03 -10.70 -14.61
N ALA A 126 16.76 -10.32 -14.81
CA ALA A 126 15.64 -11.26 -14.89
C ALA A 126 15.65 -12.07 -16.20
N ILE A 127 16.04 -11.47 -17.32
CA ILE A 127 16.16 -12.16 -18.63
C ILE A 127 17.36 -13.12 -18.63
N ASP A 128 18.48 -12.75 -18.01
CA ASP A 128 19.66 -13.62 -17.88
C ASP A 128 19.38 -14.82 -16.96
N ALA A 129 18.64 -14.60 -15.88
CA ALA A 129 18.14 -15.68 -15.03
C ALA A 129 17.15 -16.60 -15.78
N ALA A 130 16.26 -16.04 -16.60
CA ALA A 130 15.28 -16.80 -17.38
C ALA A 130 15.91 -17.56 -18.58
N SER A 131 16.98 -17.01 -19.16
CA SER A 131 17.69 -17.61 -20.31
C SER A 131 18.82 -18.57 -19.91
N GLY A 132 19.04 -18.79 -18.61
CA GLY A 132 20.08 -19.70 -18.10
C GLY A 132 21.51 -19.22 -18.36
N ARG A 133 21.69 -17.94 -18.72
CA ARG A 133 22.98 -17.33 -19.11
C ARG A 133 23.82 -16.86 -17.93
N THR A 134 23.57 -17.41 -16.74
CA THR A 134 24.29 -17.12 -15.49
C THR A 134 25.63 -17.87 -15.37
N GLY A 135 26.08 -18.53 -16.43
CA GLY A 135 27.43 -19.09 -16.55
C GLY A 135 28.27 -18.20 -17.47
N ALA A 136 29.35 -17.65 -16.91
CA ALA A 136 30.40 -16.92 -17.61
C ALA A 136 30.74 -17.56 -18.97
N LEU A 137 30.80 -16.74 -20.03
CA LEU A 137 31.55 -17.12 -21.22
C LEU A 137 33.02 -17.30 -20.81
N PRO A 138 33.61 -18.50 -20.96
CA PRO A 138 35.05 -18.66 -20.86
C PRO A 138 35.68 -17.78 -21.95
N SER A 139 36.60 -16.90 -21.54
CA SER A 139 37.34 -15.96 -22.40
C SER A 139 38.48 -16.65 -23.18
N ASP A 140 38.43 -17.96 -23.32
CA ASP A 140 39.45 -18.79 -23.91
C ASP A 140 38.84 -19.40 -25.18
N GLY A 141 39.08 -18.72 -26.31
CA GLY A 141 38.67 -19.11 -27.65
C GLY A 141 39.29 -20.43 -28.12
N SER A 142 38.90 -21.53 -27.48
CA SER A 142 39.19 -22.88 -27.90
C SER A 142 38.05 -23.38 -28.77
N PRO A 143 38.32 -23.90 -29.98
CA PRO A 143 37.29 -24.50 -30.82
C PRO A 143 36.69 -25.72 -30.10
N VAL A 144 35.35 -25.80 -30.07
CA VAL A 144 34.65 -27.00 -29.62
C VAL A 144 34.79 -28.04 -30.73
N GLU A 145 35.67 -29.01 -30.51
CA GLU A 145 35.77 -30.21 -31.33
C GLU A 145 34.51 -31.08 -31.08
N PRO A 146 33.72 -31.42 -32.12
CA PRO A 146 32.53 -32.23 -31.92
C PRO A 146 32.91 -33.68 -31.61
N ASP A 147 32.59 -34.13 -30.40
CA ASP A 147 32.68 -35.54 -30.00
C ASP A 147 31.83 -36.40 -30.95
N ALA A 148 32.51 -37.24 -31.72
CA ALA A 148 31.88 -38.34 -32.44
C ALA A 148 31.68 -39.50 -31.45
N GLY A 149 30.42 -39.72 -31.05
CA GLY A 149 29.98 -40.87 -30.26
C GLY A 149 28.51 -41.16 -30.49
#